data_AF-A0A9E4FJ46-F1
#
_entry.id   AF-A0A9E4FJ46-F1
#
_cell.length_a   1.000
_cell.length_b   1.000
_cell.length_c   1.000
_cell.angle_alpha   90.00
_cell.angle_beta   90.00
_cell.angle_gamma   90.00
#
_symmetry.space_group_name_H-M   'P 1'
#
loop_
_entity.id
_entity.type
_entity.pdbx_description
1 polymer ?
#
loop_
_entity_poly.entity_id
_entity_poly.type
_entity_poly.pdbx_seq_one_letter_code
_entity_poly.pdbx_strand_id
1 'polypeptide(L)'
;MDVRGYADFVPLGASVKPRRSDREISWEIRFRDGRTLSYTYPVRSTPVGSSDPYKGFIEPNEEDFKGPGLAGEGLWLGVSKLSTPGT
;
A
#
# COMPACT_ATOMS: atom_id res chain seq x y z
N MET A 1 -10.99 13.52 -13.27
CA MET A 1 -10.53 12.82 -14.48
C MET A 1 -11.43 11.61 -14.67
N ASP A 2 -12.07 11.49 -15.82
CA ASP A 2 -12.97 10.38 -16.15
C ASP A 2 -12.25 9.45 -17.13
N VAL A 3 -12.20 8.16 -16.80
CA VAL A 3 -11.55 7.17 -17.67
C VAL A 3 -12.60 6.57 -18.59
N ARG A 4 -12.40 6.73 -19.90
CA ARG A 4 -13.22 6.11 -20.94
C ARG A 4 -12.64 4.74 -21.28
N GLY A 5 -13.51 3.74 -21.40
CA GLY A 5 -13.11 2.42 -21.90
C GLY A 5 -12.57 2.49 -23.34
N TYR A 6 -11.82 1.46 -23.74
CA TYR A 6 -11.24 1.37 -25.07
C TYR A 6 -12.31 1.46 -26.17
N ALA A 7 -12.07 2.32 -27.16
CA ALA A 7 -13.10 2.72 -28.12
C ALA A 7 -13.40 1.65 -29.20
N ASP A 8 -12.53 0.68 -29.37
CA ASP A 8 -12.60 -0.43 -30.33
C ASP A 8 -13.60 -1.52 -29.92
N PHE A 9 -13.82 -1.74 -28.62
CA PHE A 9 -14.76 -2.77 -28.14
C PHE A 9 -15.68 -2.35 -26.99
N VAL A 10 -15.46 -1.20 -26.34
CA VAL A 10 -16.33 -0.73 -25.24
C VAL A 10 -17.41 0.22 -25.76
N PRO A 11 -18.71 -0.10 -25.62
CA PRO A 11 -19.80 0.79 -26.01
C PRO A 11 -19.76 2.12 -25.24
N LEU A 12 -20.20 3.19 -25.90
CA LEU A 12 -20.30 4.53 -25.29
C LEU A 12 -21.26 4.54 -24.08
N GLY A 13 -21.07 5.51 -23.18
CA GLY A 13 -22.04 5.86 -22.14
C GLY A 13 -21.78 5.27 -20.75
N ALA A 14 -20.80 4.38 -20.60
CA ALA A 14 -20.29 3.97 -19.29
C ALA A 14 -19.13 4.87 -18.83
N SER A 15 -19.00 5.10 -17.52
CA SER A 15 -17.88 5.86 -16.93
C SER A 15 -17.52 5.37 -15.55
N VAL A 16 -16.22 5.40 -15.22
CA VAL A 16 -15.70 5.11 -13.88
C VAL A 16 -14.94 6.33 -13.38
N LYS A 17 -15.29 6.81 -12.18
CA LYS A 17 -14.70 7.99 -11.55
C LYS A 17 -14.07 7.63 -10.21
N PRO A 18 -12.73 7.63 -10.10
CA PRO A 18 -12.05 7.54 -8.82
C PRO A 18 -12.06 8.89 -8.10
N ARG A 19 -12.32 8.86 -6.80
CA ARG A 19 -12.06 9.96 -5.87
C ARG A 19 -11.15 9.44 -4.77
N ARG A 20 -9.93 9.96 -4.69
CA ARG A 20 -8.97 9.59 -3.66
C ARG A 20 -8.91 10.66 -2.58
N SER A 21 -9.02 10.23 -1.33
CA SER A 21 -8.71 10.99 -0.12
C SER A 21 -7.49 10.36 0.57
N ASP A 22 -7.07 10.91 1.70
CA ASP A 22 -5.87 10.46 2.42
C ASP A 22 -6.01 9.07 3.03
N ARG A 23 -7.22 8.75 3.52
CA ARG A 23 -7.54 7.48 4.20
C ARG A 23 -8.41 6.54 3.39
N GLU A 24 -9.07 7.04 2.35
CA GLU A 24 -10.05 6.27 1.58
C GLU A 24 -9.95 6.55 0.09
N ILE A 25 -10.40 5.59 -0.71
CA ILE A 25 -10.67 5.78 -2.14
C ILE A 25 -12.11 5.38 -2.43
N SER A 26 -12.85 6.27 -3.07
CA SER A 26 -14.20 6.02 -3.55
C SER A 26 -14.21 5.84 -5.06
N TRP A 27 -15.06 4.93 -5.52
CA TRP A 27 -15.29 4.63 -6.92
C TRP A 27 -16.75 4.83 -7.24
N GLU A 28 -17.03 5.71 -8.18
CA GLU A 28 -18.36 5.89 -8.76
C GLU A 28 -18.39 5.27 -10.15
N ILE A 29 -19.23 4.27 -10.33
CA ILE A 29 -19.37 3.51 -11.58
C ILE A 29 -20.75 3.82 -12.14
N ARG A 30 -20.80 4.43 -13.32
CA ARG A 30 -22.03 4.66 -14.08
C ARG A 30 -22.07 3.74 -15.29
N PHE A 31 -23.10 2.94 -15.36
CA PHE A 31 -23.37 2.06 -16.49
C PHE A 31 -24.07 2.82 -17.62
N ARG A 32 -24.02 2.26 -18.84
CA ARG A 32 -24.68 2.83 -20.02
C ARG A 32 -26.19 2.94 -19.86
N ASP A 33 -26.81 2.04 -19.10
CA ASP A 33 -28.25 2.02 -18.78
C ASP A 33 -28.66 3.06 -17.72
N GLY A 34 -27.70 3.85 -17.22
CA GLY A 34 -27.93 4.88 -16.21
C GLY A 34 -27.81 4.39 -14.76
N ARG A 35 -27.63 3.09 -14.53
CA ARG A 35 -27.45 2.53 -13.20
C ARG A 35 -26.12 2.99 -12.61
N THR A 36 -26.09 3.30 -11.31
CA THR A 36 -24.89 3.78 -10.61
C THR A 36 -24.53 2.90 -9.43
N LEU A 37 -23.26 2.58 -9.28
CA LEU A 37 -22.71 1.91 -8.10
C LEU A 37 -21.65 2.80 -7.47
N SER A 38 -21.65 2.86 -6.14
CA SER A 38 -20.68 3.62 -5.35
C SER A 38 -20.03 2.71 -4.34
N TYR A 39 -18.70 2.66 -4.34
CA TYR A 39 -17.91 1.85 -3.43
C TYR A 39 -16.87 2.73 -2.75
N THR A 40 -16.64 2.51 -1.46
CA THR A 40 -15.57 3.18 -0.71
C THR A 40 -14.72 2.14 -0.01
N TYR A 41 -13.41 2.27 -0.14
CA TYR A 41 -12.44 1.37 0.47
C TYR A 41 -11.41 2.15 1.28
N PRO A 42 -11.01 1.67 2.46
CA PRO A 42 -9.88 2.24 3.19
C PRO A 42 -8.58 1.96 2.46
N VAL A 43 -7.67 2.94 2.41
CA VAL A 43 -6.36 2.81 1.75
C VAL A 43 -5.17 2.97 2.70
N ARG A 44 -5.35 3.64 3.85
CA ARG A 44 -4.32 3.74 4.88
C ARG A 44 -4.93 3.59 6.27
N SER A 45 -4.25 2.84 7.11
CA SER A 45 -4.54 2.75 8.55
C SER A 45 -3.87 3.87 9.34
N THR A 46 -2.77 4.45 8.83
CA THR A 46 -2.02 5.54 9.48
C THR A 46 -2.11 6.84 8.68
N PRO A 47 -1.99 8.02 9.35
CA PRO A 47 -1.93 9.30 8.67
C PRO A 47 -0.79 9.39 7.64
N VAL A 48 -1.00 10.21 6.62
CA VAL A 48 0.04 10.52 5.64
C VAL A 48 1.20 11.22 6.35
N GLY A 49 2.42 10.74 6.15
CA GLY A 49 3.62 11.34 6.74
C GLY A 49 3.88 10.99 8.21
N SER A 50 3.07 10.14 8.84
CA SER A 50 3.29 9.72 10.24
C SER A 50 4.16 8.47 10.40
N SER A 51 4.83 8.02 9.33
CA SER A 51 5.70 6.85 9.39
C SER A 51 7.03 7.23 10.02
N ASP A 52 7.35 6.59 11.15
CA ASP A 52 8.67 6.66 11.78
C ASP A 52 9.46 5.40 11.40
N PRO A 53 10.45 5.51 10.49
CA PRO A 53 11.13 4.35 9.92
C PRO A 53 12.00 3.57 10.92
N TYR A 54 12.46 4.23 12.00
CA TYR A 54 13.37 3.63 12.99
C TYR A 54 12.69 3.38 14.34
N LYS A 55 11.36 3.50 14.40
CA LYS A 55 10.61 3.34 15.65
C LYS A 55 10.87 1.96 16.27
N GLY A 56 11.51 1.96 17.44
CA GLY A 56 11.81 0.75 18.21
C GLY A 56 13.01 -0.05 17.71
N PHE A 57 13.78 0.49 16.77
CA PHE A 57 15.03 -0.14 16.33
C PHE A 57 16.10 0.03 17.42
N ILE A 58 17.01 -0.92 17.50
CA ILE A 58 18.22 -0.79 18.30
C ILE A 58 19.26 -0.09 17.42
N GLU A 59 20.00 0.86 18.00
CA GLU A 59 21.10 1.52 17.28
C GLU A 59 22.12 0.48 16.81
N PRO A 60 22.57 0.56 15.55
CA PRO A 60 23.53 -0.39 15.00
C PRO A 60 24.88 -0.26 15.70
N ASN A 61 25.53 -1.39 15.99
CA ASN A 61 26.93 -1.40 16.40
C ASN A 61 27.85 -1.52 15.17
N GLU A 62 29.15 -1.21 15.31
CA GLU A 62 30.10 -1.29 14.18
C GLU A 62 30.35 -2.73 13.67
N GLU A 63 30.05 -3.74 14.49
CA GLU A 63 30.23 -5.15 14.14
C GLU A 63 29.07 -5.66 13.25
N ASP A 64 27.87 -5.12 13.44
CA ASP A 64 26.65 -5.47 12.69
C ASP A 64 26.80 -5.15 11.21
N PHE A 65 27.60 -4.13 10.86
CA PHE A 65 27.87 -3.75 9.47
C PHE A 65 28.60 -4.85 8.68
N LYS A 66 29.31 -5.75 9.36
CA LYS A 66 30.06 -6.85 8.73
C LYS A 66 29.18 -8.07 8.44
N GLY A 67 28.00 -8.14 9.06
CA GLY A 67 27.05 -9.23 8.90
C GLY A 67 26.04 -8.99 7.77
N PRO A 68 25.27 -10.02 7.38
CA PRO A 68 24.18 -9.87 6.40
C PRO A 68 22.89 -9.30 7.01
N GLY A 69 22.88 -9.01 8.32
CA GLY A 69 21.67 -8.62 9.06
C GLY A 69 21.12 -7.26 8.63
N LEU A 70 19.79 -7.15 8.55
CA LEU A 70 19.09 -5.91 8.24
C LEU A 70 18.68 -5.14 9.49
N ALA A 71 18.45 -3.83 9.33
CA ALA A 71 17.99 -2.97 10.41
C ALA A 71 16.64 -3.46 10.99
N GLY A 72 16.62 -3.75 12.29
CA GLY A 72 15.43 -4.24 12.99
C GLY A 72 15.01 -5.67 12.62
N GLU A 73 15.83 -6.46 11.92
CA GLU A 73 15.46 -7.77 11.40
C GLU A 73 14.92 -8.72 12.49
N GLY A 74 15.62 -8.82 13.64
CA GLY A 74 15.16 -9.67 14.75
C GLY A 74 13.81 -9.23 15.33
N LEU A 75 13.56 -7.92 15.40
CA LEU A 75 12.30 -7.35 15.89
C LEU A 75 11.14 -7.67 14.94
N TRP A 76 11.35 -7.50 13.63
CA TRP A 76 10.29 -7.69 12.63
C TRP A 76 10.03 -9.15 12.30
N LEU A 77 11.07 -10.00 12.33
CA LEU A 77 10.91 -11.44 12.18
C LEU A 77 10.34 -12.10 13.44
N GLY A 78 10.32 -11.39 14.58
CA GLY A 78 9.81 -11.91 15.84
C GLY A 78 10.61 -13.10 16.39
N VAL A 79 11.90 -13.19 16.02
CA VAL A 79 12.79 -14.29 16.41
C VAL A 79 13.75 -13.84 17.50
N SER A 80 14.02 -14.73 18.47
CA SER A 80 14.97 -14.46 19.56
C SER A 80 16.43 -14.45 19.10
N LYS A 81 16.74 -15.09 17.97
CA LYS A 81 18.07 -15.11 17.35
C LYS A 81 17.93 -15.23 15.83
N LEU A 82 18.70 -14.42 15.09
CA LEU A 82 18.75 -14.50 13.63
C LEU A 82 19.44 -15.79 13.18
N SER A 83 18.93 -16.39 12.11
CA SER A 83 19.53 -17.60 11.52
C SER A 83 20.83 -17.21 10.81
N THR A 84 21.95 -17.79 11.26
CA THR A 84 23.25 -17.63 10.59
C THR A 84 23.36 -18.60 9.42
N PRO A 85 23.72 -18.15 8.20
CA PRO A 85 24.00 -19.05 7.10
C PRO A 85 25.24 -19.90 7.43
N GLY A 86 25.08 -21.22 7.58
CA GLY A 86 26.21 -22.15 7.71
C GLY A 86 26.38 -22.86 9.07
N THR A 87 25.30 -23.25 9.73
CA THR A 87 25.33 -24.37 10.71
C THR A 87 24.07 -25.20 10.58
#